data_AF-A0A3S3NYS8-F1
#
_entry.id   AF-A0A3S3NYS8-F1
#
_cell.length_a   1.000
_cell.length_b   1.000
_cell.length_c   1.000
_cell.angle_alpha   90.00
_cell.angle_beta   90.00
_cell.angle_gamma   90.00
#
_symmetry.space_group_name_H-M   'P 1'
#
loop_
_entity.id
_entity.type
_entity.pdbx_description
1 polymer ?
#
loop_
_entity_poly.entity_id
_entity_poly.type
_entity_poly.pdbx_seq_one_letter_code
_entity_poly.pdbx_strand_id
1 'polypeptide(L)'
;MTKKQSFDVICEHEKNQINSKEEMLEKNKGLKGDYLNLFLLLILYFMQGIPIGIGEVIPLILVNKGVTYDKQALFSLAAWPFSLKLLWAPIVDSIYAKRFGRRKTWFVPVQYGIGFFLVLLGLTSKQLLGDADAKSSPKMVLLTIIFFLLIFLTATQDIAVDGWALTLLSKHNIHYAASCNSVGQTVGVLFGNTVFLALESVDFANKWLRKTKSDTGIVTFEGYSLFWGMVCLIVTTCVWIFKRERDEITECGESKINVIETYKMLWRILCLPSVRWFAVVLLTCKIATATSDSVTSLKLVEYGLKRDNIGILRLPLIPIQLILPWLVARFTRENPMKSFYFMYPFRLLIAFTYAFVVWWTSVAKSTDGSFNVEYYIVLVFAFAIVMVSGYCTDMALWAFNAQVSDPLIGGTYMTLLMTLTNLGNRWPSTVALYFVKVLTFRWCPNDGFFCSKIAETTINKLNQTNLSINSSALNQSNTSETIDQYLNSTIPFVKDQLVDGYYVEIVISLFIGIIWILLIHSTIKWLQSQPSTSWRCKVKNKSDGTKL
;
A
#
# COMPACT_ATOMS: atom_id res chain seq x y z
N MET A 1 -12.31 -53.25 2.76
CA MET A 1 -12.52 -52.12 3.69
C MET A 1 -13.00 -52.67 5.01
N THR A 2 -12.30 -52.38 6.11
CA THR A 2 -12.76 -52.76 7.46
C THR A 2 -13.97 -51.91 7.85
N LYS A 3 -14.89 -52.45 8.68
CA LYS A 3 -16.11 -51.73 9.15
C LYS A 3 -15.84 -50.32 9.68
N LYS A 4 -14.64 -50.06 10.23
CA LYS A 4 -14.20 -48.74 10.72
C LYS A 4 -13.94 -47.74 9.60
N GLN A 5 -13.27 -48.15 8.51
CA GLN A 5 -13.07 -47.32 7.31
C GLN A 5 -14.40 -46.99 6.62
N SER A 6 -15.37 -47.91 6.64
CA SER A 6 -16.71 -47.64 6.10
C SER A 6 -17.48 -46.63 6.96
N PHE A 7 -17.31 -46.65 8.28
CA PHE A 7 -17.98 -45.74 9.20
C PHE A 7 -17.42 -44.31 9.13
N ASP A 8 -16.08 -44.18 9.05
CA ASP A 8 -15.42 -42.88 8.92
C ASP A 8 -15.80 -42.19 7.61
N VAL A 9 -15.90 -42.94 6.51
CA VAL A 9 -16.34 -42.42 5.20
C VAL A 9 -17.81 -41.99 5.21
N ILE A 10 -18.70 -42.72 5.89
CA ILE A 10 -20.12 -42.36 6.02
C ILE A 10 -20.29 -41.10 6.87
N CYS A 11 -19.58 -41.01 8.00
CA CYS A 11 -19.55 -39.80 8.84
C CYS A 11 -19.02 -38.57 8.08
N GLU A 12 -17.96 -38.73 7.29
CA GLU A 12 -17.38 -37.65 6.49
C GLU A 12 -18.33 -37.22 5.36
N HIS A 13 -19.07 -38.18 4.77
CA HIS A 13 -20.08 -37.88 3.76
C HIS A 13 -21.30 -37.15 4.33
N GLU A 14 -21.80 -37.54 5.50
CA GLU A 14 -22.89 -36.84 6.21
C GLU A 14 -22.46 -35.46 6.69
N LYS A 15 -21.24 -35.30 7.21
CA LYS A 15 -20.66 -33.98 7.56
C LYS A 15 -20.60 -33.05 6.35
N ASN A 16 -20.19 -33.58 5.20
CA ASN A 16 -20.13 -32.81 3.96
C ASN A 16 -21.54 -32.43 3.46
N GLN A 17 -22.53 -33.30 3.61
CA GLN A 17 -23.93 -32.97 3.28
C GLN A 17 -24.51 -31.91 4.22
N ILE A 18 -24.24 -31.99 5.52
CA ILE A 18 -24.67 -30.99 6.50
C ILE A 18 -24.01 -29.64 6.22
N ASN A 19 -22.69 -29.62 6.02
CA ASN A 19 -21.96 -28.41 5.62
C ASN A 19 -22.52 -27.80 4.32
N SER A 20 -22.85 -28.63 3.32
CA SER A 20 -23.42 -28.13 2.06
C SER A 20 -24.82 -27.52 2.23
N LYS A 21 -25.65 -28.06 3.14
CA LYS A 21 -26.97 -27.51 3.46
C LYS A 21 -26.85 -26.22 4.26
N GLU A 22 -25.93 -26.15 5.21
CA GLU A 22 -25.63 -24.93 5.97
C GLU A 22 -25.08 -23.82 5.06
N GLU A 23 -24.18 -24.15 4.14
CA GLU A 23 -23.65 -23.21 3.14
C GLU A 23 -24.76 -22.66 2.22
N MET A 24 -25.71 -23.50 1.78
CA MET A 24 -26.87 -23.03 1.02
C MET A 24 -27.79 -22.13 1.86
N LEU A 25 -27.99 -22.45 3.14
CA LEU A 25 -28.82 -21.66 4.04
C LEU A 25 -28.17 -20.29 4.36
N GLU A 26 -26.85 -20.25 4.51
CA GLU A 26 -26.07 -19.01 4.63
C GLU A 26 -26.10 -18.18 3.34
N LYS A 27 -25.98 -18.83 2.17
CA LYS A 27 -26.08 -18.17 0.87
C LYS A 27 -27.41 -17.42 0.71
N ASN A 28 -28.50 -17.96 1.26
CA ASN A 28 -29.83 -17.33 1.25
C ASN A 28 -29.99 -16.16 2.24
N LYS A 29 -29.15 -16.08 3.29
CA LYS A 29 -29.17 -14.95 4.25
C LYS A 29 -28.47 -13.70 3.70
N GLY A 30 -27.56 -13.86 2.74
CA GLY A 30 -26.79 -12.74 2.19
C GLY A 30 -25.96 -12.05 3.26
N LEU A 31 -26.12 -10.73 3.42
CA LEU A 31 -25.46 -9.94 4.48
C LEU A 31 -26.20 -9.94 5.82
N LYS A 32 -27.39 -10.56 5.89
CA LYS A 32 -28.20 -10.58 7.12
C LYS A 32 -27.45 -11.36 8.20
N GLY A 33 -27.09 -10.68 9.29
CA GLY A 33 -26.32 -11.22 10.40
C GLY A 33 -24.90 -10.64 10.53
N ASP A 34 -24.31 -10.17 9.42
CA ASP A 34 -22.93 -9.66 9.41
C ASP A 34 -22.83 -8.13 9.42
N TYR A 35 -23.93 -7.39 9.25
CA TYR A 35 -23.92 -5.91 9.22
C TYR A 35 -23.19 -5.28 10.41
N LEU A 36 -23.43 -5.78 11.64
CA LEU A 36 -22.78 -5.27 12.84
C LEU A 36 -21.29 -5.62 12.87
N ASN A 37 -20.91 -6.80 12.39
CA ASN A 37 -19.51 -7.22 12.30
C ASN A 37 -18.75 -6.43 11.24
N LEU A 38 -19.36 -6.14 10.09
CA LEU A 38 -18.80 -5.27 9.05
C LEU A 38 -18.63 -3.84 9.55
N PHE A 39 -19.63 -3.30 10.24
CA PHE A 39 -19.56 -1.97 10.84
C PHE A 39 -18.47 -1.89 11.91
N LEU A 40 -18.37 -2.92 12.76
CA LEU A 40 -17.29 -3.04 13.73
C LEU A 40 -15.92 -3.03 13.04
N LEU A 41 -15.71 -3.89 12.02
CA LEU A 41 -14.45 -3.93 11.28
C LEU A 41 -14.09 -2.59 10.65
N LEU A 42 -15.07 -1.89 10.05
CA LEU A 42 -14.85 -0.54 9.52
C LEU A 42 -14.35 0.43 10.58
N ILE A 43 -14.94 0.42 11.77
CA ILE A 43 -14.49 1.25 12.90
C ILE A 43 -13.07 0.85 13.32
N LEU A 44 -12.78 -0.45 13.43
CA LEU A 44 -11.46 -0.92 13.86
C LEU A 44 -10.36 -0.51 12.87
N TYR A 45 -10.60 -0.67 11.56
CA TYR A 45 -9.67 -0.23 10.52
C TYR A 45 -9.60 1.29 10.39
N PHE A 46 -10.69 2.00 10.64
CA PHE A 46 -10.70 3.46 10.73
C PHE A 46 -9.79 3.95 11.86
N MET A 47 -9.93 3.37 13.06
CA MET A 47 -9.07 3.68 14.20
C MET A 47 -7.59 3.37 13.94
N GLN A 48 -7.30 2.36 13.11
CA GLN A 48 -5.94 2.05 12.67
C GLN A 48 -5.37 3.09 11.70
N GLY A 49 -6.20 3.62 10.78
CA GLY A 49 -5.77 4.62 9.81
C GLY A 49 -5.39 5.97 10.44
N ILE A 50 -5.99 6.34 11.57
CA ILE A 50 -5.70 7.60 12.28
C ILE A 50 -4.21 7.77 12.65
N PRO A 51 -3.58 6.86 13.43
CA PRO A 51 -2.16 6.98 13.76
C PRO A 51 -1.25 6.90 12.54
N ILE A 52 -1.64 6.17 11.50
CA ILE A 52 -0.92 6.13 10.21
C ILE A 52 -0.94 7.54 9.58
N GLY A 53 -2.12 8.15 9.45
CA GLY A 53 -2.28 9.48 8.87
C GLY A 53 -1.56 10.57 9.67
N ILE A 54 -1.61 10.52 11.01
CA ILE A 54 -0.85 11.44 11.87
C ILE A 54 0.65 11.28 11.62
N GLY A 55 1.15 10.05 11.46
CA GLY A 55 2.55 9.79 11.10
C GLY A 55 2.97 10.40 9.76
N GLU A 56 2.07 10.42 8.77
CA GLU A 56 2.32 11.03 7.46
C GLU A 56 2.35 12.57 7.47
N VAL A 57 1.69 13.20 8.44
CA VAL A 57 1.68 14.66 8.60
C VAL A 57 3.00 15.18 9.16
N ILE A 58 3.68 14.41 10.02
CA ILE A 58 4.89 14.87 10.70
C ILE A 58 5.98 15.33 9.73
N PRO A 59 6.37 14.59 8.67
CA PRO A 59 7.32 15.08 7.68
C PRO A 59 6.92 16.41 7.04
N LEU A 60 5.63 16.62 6.77
CA LEU A 60 5.12 17.87 6.19
C LEU A 60 5.27 19.04 7.16
N ILE A 61 4.96 18.85 8.44
CA ILE A 61 5.19 19.84 9.49
C ILE A 61 6.69 20.15 9.62
N LEU A 62 7.56 19.13 9.57
CA LEU A 62 9.01 19.29 9.67
C LEU A 62 9.61 20.08 8.50
N VAL A 63 9.06 19.92 7.29
CA VAL A 63 9.44 20.73 6.11
C VAL A 63 9.15 22.20 6.36
N ASN A 64 7.95 22.54 6.85
CA ASN A 64 7.57 23.91 7.16
C ASN A 64 8.46 24.54 8.25
N LYS A 65 9.05 23.72 9.13
CA LYS A 65 10.01 24.15 10.15
C LYS A 65 11.46 24.19 9.67
N GLY A 66 11.73 23.99 8.38
CA GLY A 66 13.07 24.05 7.79
C GLY A 66 14.01 22.91 8.23
N VAL A 67 13.47 21.76 8.67
CA VAL A 67 14.29 20.62 9.08
C VAL A 67 14.93 19.96 7.86
N THR A 68 16.24 19.72 7.92
CA THR A 68 17.02 19.12 6.83
C THR A 68 16.55 17.73 6.44
N TYR A 69 16.73 17.36 5.16
CA TYR A 69 16.33 16.07 4.62
C TYR A 69 16.98 14.88 5.34
N ASP A 70 18.23 14.99 5.78
CA ASP A 70 18.93 13.91 6.52
C ASP A 70 18.19 13.55 7.81
N LYS A 71 17.66 14.56 8.51
CA LYS A 71 16.87 14.38 9.72
C LYS A 71 15.48 13.79 9.43
N GLN A 72 14.89 14.13 8.29
CA GLN A 72 13.63 13.52 7.84
C GLN A 72 13.83 12.05 7.43
N ALA A 73 14.97 11.71 6.83
CA ALA A 73 15.33 10.33 6.53
C ALA A 73 15.42 9.48 7.80
N LEU A 74 15.96 10.03 8.90
CA LEU A 74 15.92 9.37 10.21
C LEU A 74 14.48 9.06 10.66
N PHE A 75 13.56 10.02 10.52
CA PHE A 75 12.16 9.82 10.89
C PHE A 75 11.45 8.74 10.07
N SER A 76 11.85 8.53 8.81
CA SER A 76 11.27 7.48 7.95
C SER A 76 11.43 6.06 8.53
N LEU A 77 12.39 5.83 9.43
CA LEU A 77 12.55 4.58 10.16
C LEU A 77 11.34 4.25 11.04
N ALA A 78 10.56 5.26 11.47
CA ALA A 78 9.36 5.05 12.27
C ALA A 78 8.29 4.21 11.53
N ALA A 79 8.31 4.16 10.20
CA ALA A 79 7.37 3.37 9.39
C ALA A 79 7.73 1.89 9.26
N TRP A 80 8.95 1.49 9.67
CA TRP A 80 9.46 0.12 9.49
C TRP A 80 8.64 -1.00 10.16
N PRO A 81 7.99 -0.80 11.32
CA PRO A 81 7.23 -1.89 11.94
C PRO A 81 6.18 -2.52 11.02
N PHE A 82 5.51 -1.75 10.15
CA PHE A 82 4.56 -2.32 9.17
C PHE A 82 5.21 -3.30 8.18
N SER A 83 6.51 -3.16 7.91
CA SER A 83 7.26 -4.07 7.04
C SER A 83 7.77 -5.30 7.81
N LEU A 84 7.99 -5.17 9.12
CA LEU A 84 8.56 -6.20 9.98
C LEU A 84 7.51 -7.03 10.73
N LYS A 85 6.22 -6.66 10.67
CA LYS A 85 5.14 -7.27 11.47
C LYS A 85 5.03 -8.79 11.39
N LEU A 86 5.46 -9.39 10.28
CA LEU A 86 5.53 -10.85 10.14
C LEU A 86 6.42 -11.50 11.22
N LEU A 87 7.43 -10.79 11.72
CA LEU A 87 8.36 -11.26 12.75
C LEU A 87 7.71 -11.44 14.13
N TRP A 88 6.54 -10.85 14.41
CA TRP A 88 5.84 -11.06 15.68
C TRP A 88 4.39 -11.49 15.51
N ALA A 89 3.87 -11.57 14.29
CA ALA A 89 2.53 -12.10 14.04
C ALA A 89 2.29 -13.51 14.65
N PRO A 90 3.25 -14.46 14.61
CA PRO A 90 3.11 -15.76 15.30
C PRO A 90 2.96 -15.64 16.81
N ILE A 91 3.56 -14.62 17.44
CA ILE A 91 3.44 -14.37 18.87
C ILE A 91 2.02 -13.88 19.19
N VAL A 92 1.50 -12.98 18.36
CA VAL A 92 0.14 -12.44 18.47
C VAL A 92 -0.92 -13.54 18.35
N ASP A 93 -0.72 -14.53 17.49
CA ASP A 93 -1.67 -15.64 17.35
C ASP A 93 -1.59 -16.71 18.46
N SER A 94 -0.41 -16.92 19.04
CA SER A 94 -0.17 -18.04 19.97
C SER A 94 -0.35 -17.68 21.45
N ILE A 95 -0.07 -16.44 21.85
CA ILE A 95 -0.19 -16.00 23.24
C ILE A 95 -1.55 -15.33 23.43
N TYR A 96 -2.46 -15.95 24.18
CA TYR A 96 -3.74 -15.31 24.50
C TYR A 96 -4.37 -15.84 25.79
N ALA A 97 -5.27 -15.01 26.37
CA ALA A 97 -6.06 -15.37 27.54
C ALA A 97 -7.43 -15.90 27.12
N LYS A 98 -7.72 -17.19 27.39
CA LYS A 98 -9.00 -17.84 27.04
C LYS A 98 -10.23 -17.08 27.57
N ARG A 99 -10.17 -16.59 28.81
CA ARG A 99 -11.28 -15.85 29.43
C ARG A 99 -11.59 -14.52 28.70
N PHE A 100 -10.58 -13.94 28.06
CA PHE A 100 -10.69 -12.64 27.40
C PHE A 100 -11.01 -12.76 25.91
N GLY A 101 -10.66 -13.89 25.30
CA GLY A 101 -10.75 -14.14 23.87
C GLY A 101 -9.40 -13.95 23.17
N ARG A 102 -9.15 -14.73 22.12
CA ARG A 102 -7.87 -14.75 21.42
C ARG A 102 -7.54 -13.39 20.78
N ARG A 103 -8.47 -12.83 20.00
CA ARG A 103 -8.28 -11.59 19.25
C ARG A 103 -8.29 -10.38 20.17
N LYS A 104 -9.21 -10.37 21.14
CA LYS A 104 -9.29 -9.28 22.12
C LYS A 104 -8.03 -9.16 22.97
N THR A 105 -7.37 -10.28 23.29
CA THR A 105 -6.14 -10.27 24.13
C THR A 105 -5.06 -9.33 23.59
N TRP A 106 -4.95 -9.20 22.26
CA TRP A 106 -4.00 -8.28 21.65
C TRP A 106 -4.64 -6.97 21.23
N PHE A 107 -5.83 -7.00 20.63
CA PHE A 107 -6.48 -5.78 20.15
C PHE A 107 -6.71 -4.76 21.27
N VAL A 108 -7.28 -5.17 22.41
CA VAL A 108 -7.68 -4.23 23.47
C VAL A 108 -6.48 -3.52 24.11
N PRO A 109 -5.42 -4.22 24.59
CA PRO A 109 -4.27 -3.54 25.18
C PRO A 109 -3.51 -2.65 24.20
N VAL A 110 -3.36 -3.10 22.96
CA VAL A 110 -2.66 -2.33 21.92
C VAL A 110 -3.44 -1.07 21.56
N GLN A 111 -4.76 -1.15 21.41
CA GLN A 111 -5.60 0.01 21.10
C GLN A 111 -5.64 1.01 22.27
N TYR A 112 -5.68 0.53 23.52
CA TYR A 112 -5.47 1.41 24.69
C TYR A 112 -4.09 2.06 24.65
N GLY A 113 -3.05 1.31 24.32
CA GLY A 113 -1.69 1.82 24.11
C GLY A 113 -1.66 2.95 23.08
N ILE A 114 -2.29 2.77 21.92
CA ILE A 114 -2.43 3.81 20.87
C ILE A 114 -3.18 5.02 21.42
N GLY A 115 -4.30 4.82 22.14
CA GLY A 115 -5.08 5.91 22.73
C GLY A 115 -4.28 6.73 23.73
N PHE A 116 -3.63 6.09 24.71
CA PHE A 116 -2.78 6.76 25.68
C PHE A 116 -1.58 7.45 25.02
N PHE A 117 -1.00 6.82 24.00
CA PHE A 117 0.08 7.40 23.24
C PHE A 117 -0.35 8.68 22.53
N LEU A 118 -1.50 8.68 21.85
CA LEU A 118 -2.03 9.88 21.18
C LEU A 118 -2.37 10.99 22.18
N VAL A 119 -2.88 10.63 23.37
CA VAL A 119 -3.06 11.60 24.46
C VAL A 119 -1.73 12.21 24.88
N LEU A 120 -0.72 11.37 25.14
CA LEU A 120 0.63 11.83 25.53
C LEU A 120 1.27 12.69 24.44
N LEU A 121 1.12 12.31 23.17
CA LEU A 121 1.59 13.06 22.02
C LEU A 121 0.95 14.44 21.97
N GLY A 122 -0.36 14.53 22.22
CA GLY A 122 -1.06 15.80 22.33
C GLY A 122 -0.45 16.70 23.39
N LEU A 123 -0.31 16.18 24.62
CA LEU A 123 0.23 16.92 25.77
C LEU A 123 1.70 17.34 25.62
N THR A 124 2.51 16.56 24.89
CA THR A 124 3.96 16.79 24.74
C THR A 124 4.35 17.36 23.38
N SER A 125 3.38 17.60 22.49
CA SER A 125 3.58 18.03 21.10
C SER A 125 4.43 19.29 20.98
N LYS A 126 4.16 20.31 21.81
CA LYS A 126 4.92 21.57 21.84
C LYS A 126 6.40 21.36 22.16
N GLN A 127 6.70 20.46 23.11
CA GLN A 127 8.07 20.13 23.50
C GLN A 127 8.79 19.27 22.45
N LEU A 128 8.05 18.38 21.77
CA LEU A 128 8.59 17.44 20.77
C LEU A 128 8.87 18.10 19.42
N LEU A 129 7.91 18.89 18.94
CA LEU A 129 7.97 19.55 17.64
C LEU A 129 8.67 20.92 17.69
N GLY A 130 8.93 21.45 18.89
CA GLY A 130 9.53 22.77 19.10
C GLY A 130 8.54 23.92 18.84
N ASP A 131 8.70 25.01 19.58
CA ASP A 131 7.92 26.24 19.33
C ASP A 131 8.53 27.05 18.19
N ALA A 132 7.71 27.77 17.43
CA ALA A 132 8.22 28.66 16.39
C ALA A 132 9.00 29.85 17.00
N ASP A 133 8.62 30.26 18.21
CA ASP A 133 9.15 31.46 18.89
C ASP A 133 10.40 31.19 19.74
N ALA A 134 10.59 29.96 20.22
CA ALA A 134 11.76 29.55 20.98
C ALA A 134 12.63 28.70 20.07
N LYS A 135 13.83 29.16 19.67
CA LYS A 135 14.88 28.50 18.85
C LYS A 135 15.28 27.07 19.31
N SER A 136 14.30 26.18 19.38
CA SER A 136 14.34 24.87 20.00
C SER A 136 14.26 23.88 18.85
N SER A 137 15.40 23.33 18.46
CA SER A 137 15.41 22.34 17.38
C SER A 137 14.57 21.11 17.78
N PRO A 138 13.70 20.59 16.90
CA PRO A 138 12.94 19.38 17.20
C PRO A 138 13.87 18.20 17.51
N LYS A 139 13.53 17.45 18.56
CA LYS A 139 14.32 16.28 19.01
C LYS A 139 14.06 15.08 18.10
N MET A 140 14.70 15.07 16.93
CA MET A 140 14.42 14.10 15.86
C MET A 140 14.55 12.64 16.28
N VAL A 141 15.56 12.27 17.07
CA VAL A 141 15.75 10.88 17.54
C VAL A 141 14.59 10.46 18.45
N LEU A 142 14.23 11.31 19.41
CA LEU A 142 13.12 11.04 20.33
C LEU A 142 11.79 10.94 19.58
N LEU A 143 11.55 11.85 18.63
CA LEU A 143 10.36 11.85 17.78
C LEU A 143 10.28 10.54 16.95
N THR A 144 11.41 10.10 16.39
CA THR A 144 11.49 8.85 15.62
C THR A 144 11.18 7.64 16.49
N ILE A 145 11.76 7.55 17.71
CA ILE A 145 11.49 6.44 18.65
C ILE A 145 10.02 6.42 19.06
N ILE A 146 9.45 7.58 19.38
CA ILE A 146 8.05 7.76 19.74
C ILE A 146 7.17 7.23 18.60
N PHE A 147 7.30 7.76 17.39
CA PHE A 147 6.48 7.31 16.27
C PHE A 147 6.74 5.85 15.86
N PHE A 148 7.97 5.34 16.02
CA PHE A 148 8.26 3.93 15.83
C PHE A 148 7.42 3.05 16.78
N LEU A 149 7.31 3.43 18.05
CA LEU A 149 6.47 2.72 19.02
C LEU A 149 4.99 2.81 18.69
N LEU A 150 4.50 3.98 18.29
CA LEU A 150 3.11 4.16 17.84
C LEU A 150 2.80 3.24 16.66
N ILE A 151 3.65 3.26 15.63
CA ILE A 151 3.49 2.45 14.42
C ILE A 151 3.66 0.95 14.72
N PHE A 152 4.52 0.58 15.67
CA PHE A 152 4.63 -0.80 16.14
C PHE A 152 3.33 -1.28 16.80
N LEU A 153 2.69 -0.45 17.63
CA LEU A 153 1.37 -0.74 18.18
C LEU A 153 0.32 -0.85 17.07
N THR A 154 0.26 0.11 16.14
CA THR A 154 -0.68 0.05 15.02
C THR A 154 -0.49 -1.19 14.14
N ALA A 155 0.76 -1.60 13.88
CA ALA A 155 1.05 -2.82 13.13
C ALA A 155 0.65 -4.09 13.90
N THR A 156 0.72 -4.08 15.24
CA THR A 156 0.23 -5.19 16.08
C THR A 156 -1.31 -5.24 16.10
N GLN A 157 -1.96 -4.08 16.11
CA GLN A 157 -3.41 -3.95 15.98
C GLN A 157 -3.87 -4.54 14.63
N ASP A 158 -3.19 -4.19 13.54
CA ASP A 158 -3.48 -4.68 12.19
C ASP A 158 -3.45 -6.21 12.11
N ILE A 159 -2.41 -6.87 12.66
CA ILE A 159 -2.35 -8.34 12.76
C ILE A 159 -3.58 -8.90 13.50
N ALA A 160 -3.94 -8.29 14.64
CA ALA A 160 -5.05 -8.75 15.46
C ALA A 160 -6.40 -8.58 14.76
N VAL A 161 -6.63 -7.43 14.11
CA VAL A 161 -7.88 -7.10 13.41
C VAL A 161 -8.04 -7.92 12.14
N ASP A 162 -6.98 -8.10 11.34
CA ASP A 162 -7.00 -8.97 10.15
C ASP A 162 -7.30 -10.42 10.54
N GLY A 163 -6.66 -10.92 11.60
CA GLY A 163 -6.96 -12.24 12.14
C GLY A 163 -8.37 -12.35 12.72
N TRP A 164 -8.95 -11.25 13.21
CA TRP A 164 -10.31 -11.21 13.75
C TRP A 164 -11.35 -11.18 12.63
N ALA A 165 -11.09 -10.48 11.53
CA ALA A 165 -11.97 -10.38 10.37
C ALA A 165 -12.32 -11.77 9.79
N LEU A 166 -11.34 -12.69 9.77
CA LEU A 166 -11.53 -14.08 9.32
C LEU A 166 -12.52 -14.89 10.19
N THR A 167 -12.70 -14.49 11.45
CA THR A 167 -13.57 -15.17 12.41
C THR A 167 -14.85 -14.38 12.74
N LEU A 168 -14.90 -13.09 12.39
CA LEU A 168 -16.05 -12.22 12.65
C LEU A 168 -17.11 -12.31 11.56
N LEU A 169 -16.67 -12.47 10.31
CA LEU A 169 -17.57 -12.59 9.17
C LEU A 169 -17.92 -14.05 8.94
N SER A 170 -19.14 -14.32 8.48
CA SER A 170 -19.49 -15.63 7.93
C SER A 170 -18.52 -16.02 6.81
N LYS A 171 -18.26 -17.33 6.66
CA LYS A 171 -17.37 -17.85 5.60
C LYS A 171 -17.78 -17.33 4.22
N HIS A 172 -19.09 -17.23 4.01
CA HIS A 172 -19.69 -16.73 2.78
C HIS A 172 -19.35 -15.22 2.54
N ASN A 173 -19.35 -14.38 3.59
CA ASN A 173 -19.09 -12.93 3.48
C ASN A 173 -17.63 -12.50 3.74
N ILE A 174 -16.69 -13.44 3.94
CA ILE A 174 -15.29 -13.14 4.30
C ILE A 174 -14.55 -12.24 3.29
N HIS A 175 -14.97 -12.24 2.03
CA HIS A 175 -14.42 -11.39 0.97
C HIS A 175 -14.61 -9.88 1.24
N TYR A 176 -15.63 -9.49 2.01
CA TYR A 176 -15.82 -8.10 2.44
C TYR A 176 -14.78 -7.64 3.47
N ALA A 177 -14.00 -8.53 4.09
CA ALA A 177 -12.91 -8.14 4.98
C ALA A 177 -11.91 -7.22 4.27
N ALA A 178 -11.60 -7.51 3.00
CA ALA A 178 -10.72 -6.67 2.18
C ALA A 178 -11.30 -5.25 1.99
N SER A 179 -12.61 -5.14 1.76
CA SER A 179 -13.30 -3.84 1.62
C SER A 179 -13.30 -3.07 2.93
N CYS A 180 -13.59 -3.74 4.06
CA CYS A 180 -13.55 -3.12 5.38
C CYS A 180 -12.15 -2.58 5.71
N ASN A 181 -11.11 -3.35 5.42
CA ASN A 181 -9.73 -2.93 5.61
C ASN A 181 -9.40 -1.71 4.74
N SER A 182 -9.61 -1.82 3.43
CA SER A 182 -9.27 -0.77 2.47
C SER A 182 -10.02 0.54 2.75
N VAL A 183 -11.33 0.47 2.95
CA VAL A 183 -12.17 1.66 3.21
C VAL A 183 -11.89 2.23 4.59
N GLY A 184 -11.88 1.39 5.63
CA GLY A 184 -11.64 1.83 7.00
C GLY A 184 -10.30 2.54 7.13
N GLN A 185 -9.20 1.92 6.68
CA GLN A 185 -7.88 2.54 6.75
C GLN A 185 -7.79 3.82 5.91
N THR A 186 -8.35 3.84 4.69
CA THR A 186 -8.37 5.05 3.85
C THR A 186 -9.04 6.21 4.56
N VAL A 187 -10.23 6.00 5.13
CA VAL A 187 -10.95 7.05 5.86
C VAL A 187 -10.16 7.44 7.10
N GLY A 188 -9.56 6.50 7.81
CA GLY A 188 -8.72 6.80 8.98
C GLY A 188 -7.54 7.68 8.62
N VAL A 189 -6.78 7.34 7.57
CA VAL A 189 -5.64 8.14 7.10
C VAL A 189 -6.10 9.52 6.63
N LEU A 190 -7.24 9.61 5.94
CA LEU A 190 -7.81 10.88 5.51
C LEU A 190 -8.08 11.81 6.70
N PHE A 191 -8.65 11.28 7.78
CA PHE A 191 -8.88 12.02 9.01
C PHE A 191 -7.57 12.31 9.76
N GLY A 192 -6.61 11.39 9.79
CA GLY A 192 -5.31 11.60 10.42
C GLY A 192 -4.42 12.62 9.69
N ASN A 193 -4.63 12.81 8.39
CA ASN A 193 -3.78 13.61 7.52
C ASN A 193 -4.49 14.82 6.90
N THR A 194 -5.21 14.63 5.79
CA THR A 194 -5.75 15.73 4.98
C THR A 194 -6.76 16.58 5.73
N VAL A 195 -7.68 15.96 6.48
CA VAL A 195 -8.68 16.69 7.26
C VAL A 195 -8.00 17.49 8.37
N PHE A 196 -7.01 16.90 9.03
CA PHE A 196 -6.22 17.59 10.05
C PHE A 196 -5.53 18.83 9.47
N LEU A 197 -4.76 18.68 8.38
CA LEU A 197 -4.07 19.79 7.72
C LEU A 197 -5.01 20.92 7.27
N ALA A 198 -6.19 20.55 6.75
CA ALA A 198 -7.20 21.51 6.37
C ALA A 198 -7.75 22.30 7.57
N LEU A 199 -7.99 21.63 8.71
CA LEU A 199 -8.50 22.27 9.92
C LEU A 199 -7.43 23.07 10.69
N GLU A 200 -6.16 22.69 10.59
CA GLU A 200 -5.03 23.42 11.17
C GLU A 200 -4.69 24.69 10.37
N SER A 201 -4.86 24.65 9.05
CA SER A 201 -4.54 25.79 8.18
C SER A 201 -5.45 26.99 8.44
N VAL A 202 -4.83 28.12 8.82
CA VAL A 202 -5.49 29.42 9.02
C VAL A 202 -6.16 29.91 7.74
N ASP A 203 -5.46 29.82 6.61
CA ASP A 203 -5.96 30.25 5.30
C ASP A 203 -7.16 29.44 4.87
N PHE A 204 -7.10 28.11 5.00
CA PHE A 204 -8.21 27.25 4.66
C PHE A 204 -9.42 27.51 5.57
N ALA A 205 -9.20 27.59 6.88
CA ALA A 205 -10.24 27.83 7.86
C ALA A 205 -10.95 29.17 7.62
N ASN A 206 -10.19 30.25 7.42
CA ASN A 206 -10.75 31.59 7.20
C ASN A 206 -11.45 31.74 5.84
N LYS A 207 -11.03 30.97 4.82
CA LYS A 207 -11.63 31.03 3.48
C LYS A 207 -12.90 30.19 3.37
N TRP A 208 -12.91 28.99 3.96
CA TRP A 208 -13.96 27.99 3.69
C TRP A 208 -14.83 27.63 4.89
N LEU A 209 -14.36 27.81 6.13
CA LEU A 209 -15.05 27.28 7.31
C LEU A 209 -15.55 28.35 8.29
N ARG A 210 -14.82 29.48 8.43
CA ARG A 210 -15.17 30.56 9.36
C ARG A 210 -15.91 31.68 8.67
N LYS A 211 -16.87 32.26 9.41
CA LYS A 211 -17.53 33.52 9.04
C LYS A 211 -16.71 34.75 9.48
N THR A 212 -15.95 34.63 10.57
CA THR A 212 -15.10 35.70 11.11
C THR A 212 -13.64 35.24 11.06
N LYS A 213 -12.76 36.06 10.49
CA LYS A 213 -11.33 35.73 10.34
C LYS A 213 -10.64 35.70 11.71
N SER A 214 -9.72 34.75 11.88
CA SER A 214 -8.89 34.62 13.08
C SER A 214 -7.52 34.05 12.70
N ASP A 215 -6.49 34.36 13.49
CA ASP A 215 -5.09 34.09 13.15
C ASP A 215 -4.62 32.66 13.52
N THR A 216 -5.48 31.83 14.09
CA THR A 216 -5.17 30.45 14.47
C THR A 216 -6.00 29.44 13.68
N GLY A 217 -5.53 28.21 13.50
CA GLY A 217 -6.33 27.12 12.95
C GLY A 217 -7.61 26.84 13.76
N ILE A 218 -8.56 26.07 13.21
CA ILE A 218 -9.74 25.62 13.98
C ILE A 218 -9.32 24.62 15.05
N VAL A 219 -8.39 23.74 14.69
CA VAL A 219 -7.81 22.75 15.59
C VAL A 219 -6.30 22.92 15.63
N THR A 220 -5.71 22.65 16.79
CA THR A 220 -4.26 22.54 16.96
C THR A 220 -3.86 21.06 16.92
N PHE A 221 -2.61 20.76 16.56
CA PHE A 221 -2.07 19.40 16.63
C PHE A 221 -2.26 18.75 18.01
N GLU A 222 -2.07 19.53 19.08
CA GLU A 222 -2.32 19.14 20.48
C GLU A 222 -3.77 18.69 20.67
N GLY A 223 -4.74 19.57 20.36
CA GLY A 223 -6.16 19.29 20.56
C GLY A 223 -6.65 18.13 19.70
N TYR A 224 -6.14 18.02 18.46
CA TYR A 224 -6.52 16.96 17.55
C TYR A 224 -6.01 15.58 17.98
N SER A 225 -4.76 15.51 18.44
CA SER A 225 -4.17 14.27 18.97
C SER A 225 -4.87 13.82 20.26
N LEU A 226 -5.19 14.75 21.16
CA LEU A 226 -5.97 14.48 22.37
C LEU A 226 -7.36 13.93 22.04
N PHE A 227 -8.07 14.56 21.10
CA PHE A 227 -9.39 14.13 20.66
C PHE A 227 -9.38 12.68 20.16
N TRP A 228 -8.49 12.35 19.22
CA TRP A 228 -8.42 11.00 18.69
C TRP A 228 -7.92 9.99 19.72
N GLY A 229 -7.01 10.39 20.61
CA GLY A 229 -6.61 9.56 21.75
C GLY A 229 -7.81 9.17 22.62
N MET A 230 -8.65 10.14 23.01
CA MET A 230 -9.86 9.88 23.78
C MET A 230 -10.87 9.03 23.04
N VAL A 231 -11.09 9.29 21.74
CA VAL A 231 -11.98 8.46 20.91
C VAL A 231 -11.50 7.00 20.86
N CYS A 232 -10.20 6.77 20.66
CA CYS A 232 -9.61 5.44 20.70
C CYS A 232 -9.87 4.74 22.04
N LEU A 233 -9.66 5.43 23.17
CA LEU A 233 -9.93 4.87 24.51
C LEU A 233 -11.41 4.49 24.71
N ILE A 234 -12.33 5.36 24.28
CA ILE A 234 -13.78 5.13 24.39
C ILE A 234 -14.20 3.95 23.52
N VAL A 235 -13.84 3.94 22.23
CA VAL A 235 -14.18 2.87 21.30
C VAL A 235 -13.63 1.54 21.79
N THR A 236 -12.39 1.50 22.29
CA THR A 236 -11.79 0.29 22.84
C THR A 236 -12.58 -0.24 24.03
N THR A 237 -13.01 0.64 24.93
CA THR A 237 -13.82 0.29 26.10
C THR A 237 -15.18 -0.28 25.66
N CYS A 238 -15.83 0.34 24.66
CA CYS A 238 -17.06 -0.19 24.09
C CYS A 238 -16.86 -1.58 23.47
N VAL A 239 -15.80 -1.80 22.69
CA VAL A 239 -15.51 -3.11 22.09
C VAL A 239 -15.22 -4.14 23.17
N TRP A 240 -14.47 -3.79 24.21
CA TRP A 240 -14.16 -4.67 25.32
C TRP A 240 -15.43 -5.15 26.06
N ILE A 241 -16.35 -4.23 26.36
CA ILE A 241 -17.57 -4.51 27.12
C ILE A 241 -18.63 -5.21 26.25
N PHE A 242 -18.95 -4.66 25.08
CA PHE A 242 -20.09 -5.09 24.27
C PHE A 242 -19.77 -6.27 23.36
N LYS A 243 -18.54 -6.38 22.83
CA LYS A 243 -18.18 -7.48 21.93
C LYS A 243 -17.61 -8.66 22.72
N ARG A 244 -18.42 -9.70 22.89
CA ARG A 244 -17.94 -11.01 23.36
C ARG A 244 -17.32 -11.80 22.20
N GLU A 245 -16.16 -12.37 22.44
CA GLU A 245 -15.52 -13.32 21.54
C GLU A 245 -15.92 -14.71 22.03
N ARG A 246 -16.56 -15.50 21.16
CA ARG A 246 -16.87 -16.89 21.45
C ARG A 246 -15.66 -17.72 21.03
N ASP A 247 -15.15 -18.55 21.93
CA ASP A 247 -14.14 -19.55 21.58
C ASP A 247 -14.82 -20.70 20.81
N GLU A 248 -15.29 -20.44 19.58
CA GLU A 248 -15.94 -21.47 18.73
C GLU A 248 -14.96 -22.59 18.31
N ILE A 249 -13.66 -22.36 18.45
CA ILE A 249 -12.60 -23.34 18.13
C ILE A 249 -12.46 -24.42 19.21
N THR A 250 -13.21 -24.34 20.32
CA THR A 250 -13.11 -25.31 21.43
C THR A 250 -13.78 -26.66 21.15
N GLU A 251 -14.55 -26.80 20.05
CA GLU A 251 -15.29 -28.06 19.77
C GLU A 251 -14.45 -29.17 19.11
N CYS A 252 -13.20 -28.92 18.71
CA CYS A 252 -12.34 -29.94 18.06
C CYS A 252 -11.07 -30.34 18.85
N GLY A 253 -10.99 -30.05 20.15
CA GLY A 253 -9.92 -30.59 21.00
C GLY A 253 -8.50 -30.14 20.63
N GLU A 254 -8.33 -28.97 20.01
CA GLU A 254 -7.01 -28.50 19.60
C GLU A 254 -6.18 -28.01 20.79
N SER A 255 -4.96 -28.55 20.90
CA SER A 255 -3.96 -28.17 21.89
C SER A 255 -3.50 -26.72 21.69
N LYS A 256 -3.27 -25.97 22.78
CA LYS A 256 -2.58 -24.66 22.74
C LYS A 256 -1.31 -24.80 21.89
N ILE A 257 -1.29 -24.15 20.73
CA ILE A 257 -0.12 -24.14 19.85
C ILE A 257 0.93 -23.23 20.48
N ASN A 258 2.12 -23.76 20.74
CA ASN A 258 3.21 -22.95 21.29
C ASN A 258 3.72 -21.93 20.24
N VAL A 259 4.36 -20.85 20.70
CA VAL A 259 4.97 -19.82 19.81
C VAL A 259 5.89 -20.49 18.78
N ILE A 260 6.79 -21.36 19.24
CA ILE A 260 7.74 -22.09 18.38
C ILE A 260 7.00 -22.99 17.38
N GLU A 261 5.90 -23.62 17.79
CA GLU A 261 5.09 -24.45 16.90
C GLU A 261 4.39 -23.61 15.84
N THR A 262 3.96 -22.39 16.18
CA THR A 262 3.36 -21.43 15.23
C THR A 262 4.38 -20.95 14.20
N TYR A 263 5.63 -20.66 14.59
CA TYR A 263 6.72 -20.40 13.65
C TYR A 263 7.03 -21.60 12.75
N LYS A 264 7.10 -22.80 13.31
CA LYS A 264 7.26 -24.04 12.52
C LYS A 264 6.10 -24.24 11.55
N MET A 265 4.89 -23.87 11.95
CA MET A 265 3.70 -23.96 11.10
C MET A 265 3.75 -22.92 9.97
N LEU A 266 4.15 -21.67 10.26
CA LEU A 266 4.40 -20.64 9.24
C LEU A 266 5.41 -21.14 8.18
N TRP A 267 6.51 -21.76 8.63
CA TRP A 267 7.49 -22.36 7.72
C TRP A 267 6.91 -23.50 6.87
N ARG A 268 6.07 -24.35 7.47
CA ARG A 268 5.37 -25.42 6.74
C ARG A 268 4.36 -24.88 5.72
N ILE A 269 3.64 -23.80 6.04
CA ILE A 269 2.72 -23.13 5.12
C ILE A 269 3.46 -22.62 3.90
N LEU A 270 4.60 -21.97 4.08
CA LEU A 270 5.49 -21.56 2.99
C LEU A 270 6.00 -22.74 2.15
N CYS A 271 5.99 -23.95 2.71
CA CYS A 271 6.35 -25.16 1.99
C CYS A 271 5.18 -25.81 1.23
N LEU A 272 3.93 -25.38 1.45
CA LEU A 272 2.78 -25.93 0.73
C LEU A 272 2.85 -25.56 -0.76
N PRO A 273 2.63 -26.51 -1.69
CA PRO A 273 2.66 -26.24 -3.12
C PRO A 273 1.73 -25.10 -3.55
N SER A 274 0.50 -25.06 -2.99
CA SER A 274 -0.49 -24.01 -3.28
C SER A 274 0.02 -22.63 -2.88
N VAL A 275 0.63 -22.53 -1.71
CA VAL A 275 1.16 -21.26 -1.19
C VAL A 275 2.39 -20.82 -1.96
N ARG A 276 3.27 -21.75 -2.37
CA ARG A 276 4.45 -21.41 -3.19
C ARG A 276 4.06 -20.84 -4.54
N TRP A 277 3.16 -21.52 -5.26
CA TRP A 277 2.67 -21.03 -6.54
C TRP A 277 1.91 -19.71 -6.40
N PHE A 278 1.14 -19.57 -5.32
CA PHE A 278 0.48 -18.30 -5.04
C PHE A 278 1.47 -17.19 -4.68
N ALA A 279 2.53 -17.47 -3.93
CA ALA A 279 3.61 -16.53 -3.66
C ALA A 279 4.30 -16.07 -4.95
N VAL A 280 4.50 -16.97 -5.93
CA VAL A 280 4.99 -16.58 -7.26
C VAL A 280 4.03 -15.59 -7.92
N VAL A 281 2.71 -15.81 -7.88
CA VAL A 281 1.72 -14.85 -8.38
C VAL A 281 1.86 -13.50 -7.68
N LEU A 282 1.87 -13.49 -6.33
CA LEU A 282 1.97 -12.27 -5.52
C LEU A 282 3.23 -11.47 -5.82
N LEU A 283 4.37 -12.15 -6.00
CA LEU A 283 5.66 -11.51 -6.23
C LEU A 283 5.83 -11.00 -7.67
N THR A 284 5.13 -11.57 -8.66
CA THR A 284 5.39 -11.28 -10.08
C THR A 284 4.26 -10.53 -10.79
N CYS A 285 3.04 -10.55 -10.27
CA CYS A 285 1.88 -9.95 -10.94
C CYS A 285 1.95 -8.43 -11.12
N LYS A 286 2.91 -7.74 -10.50
CA LYS A 286 3.04 -6.28 -10.56
C LYS A 286 4.18 -5.80 -11.44
N ILE A 287 4.99 -6.71 -11.98
CA ILE A 287 6.12 -6.38 -12.85
C ILE A 287 5.64 -5.56 -14.05
N ALA A 288 4.58 -6.00 -14.71
CA ALA A 288 4.07 -5.39 -15.92
C ALA A 288 3.41 -4.01 -15.73
N THR A 289 3.12 -3.60 -14.49
CA THR A 289 2.57 -2.26 -14.19
C THR A 289 3.50 -1.43 -13.31
N ALA A 290 4.69 -1.94 -13.00
CA ALA A 290 5.63 -1.28 -12.10
C ALA A 290 6.07 0.09 -12.62
N THR A 291 6.38 0.17 -13.91
CA THR A 291 6.81 1.41 -14.58
C THR A 291 5.69 2.46 -14.56
N SER A 292 4.46 2.07 -14.93
CA SER A 292 3.31 2.98 -14.92
C SER A 292 3.01 3.46 -13.50
N ASP A 293 3.07 2.58 -12.51
CA ASP A 293 2.62 2.88 -11.15
C ASP A 293 3.66 3.71 -10.36
N SER A 294 4.96 3.49 -10.59
CA SER A 294 6.05 4.13 -9.82
C SER A 294 6.73 5.30 -10.53
N VAL A 295 6.94 5.21 -11.85
CA VAL A 295 7.77 6.18 -12.60
C VAL A 295 6.94 7.38 -13.08
N THR A 296 5.69 7.17 -13.47
CA THR A 296 4.82 8.22 -14.07
C THR A 296 4.80 9.49 -13.22
N SER A 297 4.61 9.38 -11.90
CA SER A 297 4.55 10.56 -11.03
C SER A 297 5.85 11.37 -11.03
N LEU A 298 7.01 10.72 -11.17
CA LEU A 298 8.30 11.38 -11.26
C LEU A 298 8.46 12.06 -12.62
N LYS A 299 8.05 11.40 -13.71
CA LYS A 299 8.08 11.96 -15.06
C LYS A 299 7.20 13.22 -15.19
N LEU A 300 6.02 13.22 -14.59
CA LEU A 300 5.17 14.41 -14.55
C LEU A 300 5.87 15.59 -13.86
N VAL A 301 6.62 15.32 -12.79
CA VAL A 301 7.41 16.34 -12.09
C VAL A 301 8.59 16.82 -12.94
N GLU A 302 9.29 15.91 -13.64
CA GLU A 302 10.36 16.26 -14.59
C GLU A 302 9.87 17.21 -15.70
N TYR A 303 8.65 17.02 -16.20
CA TYR A 303 8.04 17.90 -17.20
C TYR A 303 7.46 19.21 -16.63
N GLY A 304 7.62 19.47 -15.33
CA GLY A 304 7.30 20.75 -14.70
C GLY A 304 6.04 20.77 -13.83
N LEU A 305 5.38 19.63 -13.60
CA LEU A 305 4.25 19.56 -12.68
C LEU A 305 4.75 19.65 -11.24
N LYS A 306 4.26 20.64 -10.48
CA LYS A 306 4.62 20.77 -9.06
C LYS A 306 4.09 19.58 -8.25
N ARG A 307 4.89 19.08 -7.31
CA ARG A 307 4.53 17.94 -6.43
C ARG A 307 3.24 18.21 -5.64
N ASP A 308 3.06 19.45 -5.19
CA ASP A 308 1.88 19.87 -4.43
C ASP A 308 0.59 19.76 -5.27
N ASN A 309 0.68 20.07 -6.56
CA ASN A 309 -0.46 19.95 -7.48
C ASN A 309 -0.87 18.48 -7.65
N ILE A 310 0.08 17.54 -7.71
CA ILE A 310 -0.22 16.09 -7.79
C ILE A 310 -1.01 15.63 -6.56
N GLY A 311 -0.66 16.11 -5.37
CA GLY A 311 -1.41 15.82 -4.15
C GLY A 311 -2.86 16.30 -4.22
N ILE A 312 -3.07 17.54 -4.66
CA ILE A 312 -4.42 18.15 -4.78
C ILE A 312 -5.28 17.39 -5.79
N LEU A 313 -4.69 16.94 -6.92
CA LEU A 313 -5.41 16.21 -7.97
C LEU A 313 -5.92 14.84 -7.52
N ARG A 314 -5.42 14.29 -6.41
CA ARG A 314 -5.90 13.02 -5.84
C ARG A 314 -7.12 13.19 -4.95
N LEU A 315 -7.39 14.39 -4.43
CA LEU A 315 -8.52 14.63 -3.52
C LEU A 315 -9.89 14.30 -4.14
N PRO A 316 -10.17 14.66 -5.41
CA PRO A 316 -11.43 14.30 -6.06
C PRO A 316 -11.62 12.78 -6.25
N LEU A 317 -10.55 11.98 -6.13
CA LEU A 317 -10.60 10.53 -6.32
C LEU A 317 -10.98 9.77 -5.06
N ILE A 318 -10.94 10.42 -3.89
CA ILE A 318 -11.26 9.79 -2.59
C ILE A 318 -12.67 9.16 -2.58
N PRO A 319 -13.75 9.82 -3.04
CA PRO A 319 -15.08 9.20 -3.06
C PRO A 319 -15.11 7.90 -3.88
N ILE A 320 -14.39 7.86 -5.00
CA ILE A 320 -14.26 6.66 -5.84
C ILE A 320 -13.55 5.56 -5.04
N GLN A 321 -12.44 5.89 -4.37
CA GLN A 321 -11.68 4.98 -3.51
C GLN A 321 -12.51 4.38 -2.36
N LEU A 322 -13.51 5.10 -1.84
CA LEU A 322 -14.38 4.61 -0.77
C LEU A 322 -15.50 3.70 -1.26
N ILE A 323 -16.04 3.96 -2.45
CA ILE A 323 -17.18 3.21 -3.00
C ILE A 323 -16.71 1.93 -3.69
N LEU A 324 -15.59 2.00 -4.42
CA LEU A 324 -15.13 0.94 -5.30
C LEU A 324 -14.88 -0.41 -4.60
N PRO A 325 -14.26 -0.49 -3.40
CA PRO A 325 -14.04 -1.76 -2.73
C PRO A 325 -15.34 -2.52 -2.42
N TRP A 326 -16.45 -1.83 -2.19
CA TRP A 326 -17.76 -2.47 -1.94
C TRP A 326 -18.41 -3.01 -3.21
N LEU A 327 -18.24 -2.29 -4.32
CA LEU A 327 -18.71 -2.75 -5.63
C LEU A 327 -17.94 -3.99 -6.08
N VAL A 328 -16.61 -3.95 -5.96
CA VAL A 328 -15.72 -5.04 -6.39
C VAL A 328 -15.89 -6.30 -5.56
N ALA A 329 -16.13 -6.17 -4.24
CA ALA A 329 -16.32 -7.31 -3.34
C ALA A 329 -17.39 -8.29 -3.83
N ARG A 330 -18.49 -7.79 -4.42
CA ARG A 330 -19.56 -8.64 -4.95
C ARG A 330 -19.07 -9.55 -6.07
N PHE A 331 -18.16 -9.07 -6.90
CA PHE A 331 -17.58 -9.81 -8.03
C PHE A 331 -16.45 -10.74 -7.61
N THR A 332 -15.84 -10.53 -6.44
CA THR A 332 -14.73 -11.35 -5.92
C THR A 332 -15.18 -12.43 -4.94
N ARG A 333 -16.48 -12.51 -4.64
CA ARG A 333 -17.09 -13.49 -3.73
C ARG A 333 -16.76 -14.95 -4.08
N GLU A 334 -17.19 -15.43 -5.25
CA GLU A 334 -17.15 -16.86 -5.56
C GLU A 334 -15.84 -17.28 -6.22
N ASN A 335 -15.25 -16.43 -7.06
CA ASN A 335 -14.06 -16.76 -7.84
C ASN A 335 -13.06 -15.59 -7.91
N PRO A 336 -12.45 -15.16 -6.79
CA PRO A 336 -11.57 -13.99 -6.76
C PRO A 336 -10.39 -14.10 -7.72
N MET A 337 -9.76 -15.27 -7.87
CA MET A 337 -8.62 -15.43 -8.77
C MET A 337 -9.03 -15.40 -10.24
N LYS A 338 -10.24 -15.89 -10.56
CA LYS A 338 -10.81 -15.76 -11.91
C LYS A 338 -11.14 -14.30 -12.24
N SER A 339 -11.71 -13.57 -11.27
CA SER A 339 -11.99 -12.13 -11.39
C SER A 339 -10.69 -11.34 -11.58
N PHE A 340 -9.65 -11.64 -10.79
CA PHE A 340 -8.32 -11.07 -10.97
C PHE A 340 -7.79 -11.31 -12.39
N TYR A 341 -7.79 -12.56 -12.85
CA TYR A 341 -7.31 -12.92 -14.19
C TYR A 341 -8.07 -12.20 -15.31
N PHE A 342 -9.39 -12.06 -15.17
CA PHE A 342 -10.23 -11.37 -16.14
C PHE A 342 -9.97 -9.85 -16.17
N MET A 343 -9.72 -9.23 -15.01
CA MET A 343 -9.48 -7.79 -14.89
C MET A 343 -8.06 -7.37 -15.29
N TYR A 344 -7.09 -8.28 -15.17
CA TYR A 344 -5.68 -7.97 -15.34
C TYR A 344 -5.29 -7.50 -16.77
N PRO A 345 -5.80 -8.07 -17.89
CA PRO A 345 -5.57 -7.53 -19.23
C PRO A 345 -5.99 -6.06 -19.38
N PHE A 346 -7.14 -5.68 -18.81
CA PHE A 346 -7.61 -4.30 -18.82
C PHE A 346 -6.63 -3.37 -18.08
N ARG A 347 -6.04 -3.85 -16.96
CA ARG A 347 -5.00 -3.12 -16.23
C ARG A 347 -3.77 -2.84 -17.09
N LEU A 348 -3.32 -3.82 -17.87
CA LEU A 348 -2.17 -3.64 -18.77
C LEU A 348 -2.45 -2.60 -19.86
N LEU A 349 -3.65 -2.63 -20.44
CA LEU A 349 -4.04 -1.65 -21.47
C LEU A 349 -4.19 -0.24 -20.88
N ILE A 350 -4.80 -0.13 -19.70
CA ILE A 350 -5.01 1.15 -19.00
C ILE A 350 -3.67 1.81 -18.62
N ALA A 351 -2.58 1.05 -18.44
CA ALA A 351 -1.25 1.60 -18.19
C ALA A 351 -0.76 2.56 -19.30
N PHE A 352 -1.20 2.37 -20.55
CA PHE A 352 -0.88 3.29 -21.66
C PHE A 352 -1.53 4.67 -21.50
N THR A 353 -2.59 4.78 -20.70
CA THR A 353 -3.18 6.09 -20.34
C THR A 353 -2.15 6.98 -19.67
N TYR A 354 -1.29 6.41 -18.81
CA TYR A 354 -0.21 7.18 -18.18
C TYR A 354 0.91 7.54 -19.14
N ALA A 355 1.27 6.66 -20.08
CA ALA A 355 2.20 7.00 -21.15
C ALA A 355 1.68 8.18 -21.98
N PHE A 356 0.41 8.13 -22.37
CA PHE A 356 -0.25 9.20 -23.11
C PHE A 356 -0.24 10.52 -22.32
N VAL A 357 -0.59 10.47 -21.04
CA VAL A 357 -0.60 11.66 -20.17
C VAL A 357 0.81 12.26 -20.05
N VAL A 358 1.84 11.45 -19.82
CA VAL A 358 3.23 11.95 -19.70
C VAL A 358 3.69 12.59 -21.02
N TRP A 359 3.35 11.99 -22.16
CA TRP A 359 3.62 12.59 -23.46
C TRP A 359 2.88 13.92 -23.61
N TRP A 360 1.59 13.96 -23.27
CA TRP A 360 0.79 15.16 -23.33
C TRP A 360 1.34 16.27 -22.43
N THR A 361 1.80 15.94 -21.22
CA THR A 361 2.46 16.90 -20.31
C THR A 361 3.67 17.55 -20.95
N SER A 362 4.47 16.81 -21.72
CA SER A 362 5.67 17.35 -22.37
C SER A 362 5.34 18.41 -23.43
N VAL A 363 4.16 18.33 -24.06
CA VAL A 363 3.72 19.23 -25.14
C VAL A 363 2.77 20.34 -24.65
N ALA A 364 1.98 20.06 -23.61
CA ALA A 364 0.93 20.96 -23.10
C ALA A 364 1.45 22.09 -22.19
N LYS A 365 2.76 22.17 -21.97
CA LYS A 365 3.38 23.22 -21.16
C LYS A 365 3.32 24.56 -21.90
N SER A 366 2.64 25.54 -21.32
CA SER A 366 2.55 26.90 -21.88
C SER A 366 3.91 27.62 -21.82
N THR A 367 4.07 28.70 -22.58
CA THR A 367 5.27 29.56 -22.58
C THR A 367 5.67 30.04 -21.19
N ASP A 368 4.69 30.24 -20.32
CA ASP A 368 4.87 30.72 -18.95
C ASP A 368 5.25 29.59 -17.96
N GLY A 369 5.38 28.36 -18.46
CA GLY A 369 5.67 27.16 -17.66
C GLY A 369 4.49 26.62 -16.85
N SER A 370 3.29 27.20 -17.01
CA SER A 370 2.03 26.75 -16.41
C SER A 370 1.27 25.78 -17.33
N PHE A 371 0.28 25.09 -16.77
CA PHE A 371 -0.63 24.21 -17.50
C PHE A 371 -2.05 24.77 -17.46
N ASN A 372 -2.80 24.61 -18.55
CA ASN A 372 -4.21 25.01 -18.63
C ASN A 372 -5.10 24.14 -17.73
N VAL A 373 -6.26 24.66 -17.32
CA VAL A 373 -7.22 23.94 -16.46
C VAL A 373 -7.70 22.64 -17.11
N GLU A 374 -7.91 22.63 -18.43
CA GLU A 374 -8.32 21.45 -19.20
C GLU A 374 -7.35 20.27 -19.04
N TYR A 375 -6.04 20.55 -19.00
CA TYR A 375 -5.03 19.53 -18.77
C TYR A 375 -5.20 18.86 -17.39
N TYR A 376 -5.47 19.64 -16.35
CA TYR A 376 -5.72 19.10 -15.01
C TYR A 376 -6.97 18.23 -14.95
N ILE A 377 -8.03 18.60 -15.68
CA ILE A 377 -9.25 17.79 -15.77
C ILE A 377 -8.93 16.42 -16.40
N VAL A 378 -8.25 16.41 -17.55
CA VAL A 378 -7.84 15.16 -18.22
C VAL A 378 -6.94 14.32 -17.32
N LEU A 379 -6.02 14.95 -16.60
CA LEU A 379 -5.11 14.28 -15.66
C LEU A 379 -5.85 13.60 -14.50
N VAL A 380 -6.88 14.25 -13.93
CA VAL A 380 -7.73 13.64 -12.89
C VAL A 380 -8.48 12.43 -13.43
N PHE A 381 -9.06 12.52 -14.64
CA PHE A 381 -9.72 11.38 -15.26
C PHE A 381 -8.77 10.21 -15.53
N ALA A 382 -7.55 10.49 -16.01
CA ALA A 382 -6.54 9.47 -16.21
C ALA A 382 -6.14 8.79 -14.89
N PHE A 383 -5.90 9.57 -13.82
CA PHE A 383 -5.65 9.01 -12.48
C PHE A 383 -6.84 8.19 -11.98
N ALA A 384 -8.08 8.61 -12.23
CA ALA A 384 -9.28 7.87 -11.84
C ALA A 384 -9.34 6.49 -12.52
N ILE A 385 -9.14 6.43 -13.84
CA ILE A 385 -9.22 5.18 -14.62
C ILE A 385 -8.15 4.19 -14.16
N VAL A 386 -6.90 4.65 -14.00
CA VAL A 386 -5.80 3.79 -13.54
C VAL A 386 -6.02 3.35 -12.08
N MET A 387 -6.48 4.25 -11.22
CA MET A 387 -6.85 3.90 -9.84
C MET A 387 -7.91 2.80 -9.81
N VAL A 388 -9.01 2.96 -10.56
CA VAL A 388 -10.10 1.98 -10.59
C VAL A 388 -9.60 0.62 -11.01
N SER A 389 -8.83 0.54 -12.10
CA SER A 389 -8.24 -0.71 -12.54
C SER A 389 -7.29 -1.31 -11.50
N GLY A 390 -6.54 -0.44 -10.81
CA GLY A 390 -5.61 -0.85 -9.77
C GLY A 390 -6.31 -1.56 -8.62
N TYR A 391 -7.24 -0.83 -8.00
CA TYR A 391 -8.04 -1.30 -6.87
C TYR A 391 -8.82 -2.57 -7.17
N CYS A 392 -9.41 -2.67 -8.37
CA CYS A 392 -10.12 -3.87 -8.80
C CYS A 392 -9.26 -5.15 -8.69
N THR A 393 -8.04 -5.11 -9.23
CA THR A 393 -7.12 -6.26 -9.17
C THR A 393 -6.58 -6.52 -7.76
N ASP A 394 -6.29 -5.46 -6.99
CA ASP A 394 -5.78 -5.59 -5.62
C ASP A 394 -6.83 -6.16 -4.67
N MET A 395 -8.08 -5.71 -4.77
CA MET A 395 -9.19 -6.24 -3.98
C MET A 395 -9.48 -7.71 -4.27
N ALA A 396 -9.34 -8.14 -5.54
CA ALA A 396 -9.49 -9.56 -5.90
C ALA A 396 -8.42 -10.43 -5.22
N LEU A 397 -7.17 -9.96 -5.22
CA LEU A 397 -6.07 -10.67 -4.58
C LEU A 397 -6.21 -10.71 -3.05
N TRP A 398 -6.62 -9.60 -2.45
CA TRP A 398 -6.88 -9.50 -1.01
C TRP A 398 -8.05 -10.38 -0.57
N ALA A 399 -9.13 -10.40 -1.35
CA ALA A 399 -10.26 -11.29 -1.08
C ALA A 399 -9.82 -12.76 -1.11
N PHE A 400 -8.97 -13.15 -2.07
CA PHE A 400 -8.42 -14.49 -2.11
C PHE A 400 -7.49 -14.77 -0.92
N ASN A 401 -6.63 -13.84 -0.51
CA ASN A 401 -5.80 -13.95 0.69
C ASN A 401 -6.65 -14.28 1.93
N ALA A 402 -7.77 -13.56 2.09
CA ALA A 402 -8.71 -13.79 3.20
C ALA A 402 -9.39 -15.16 3.13
N GLN A 403 -9.79 -15.61 1.93
CA GLN A 403 -10.46 -16.91 1.76
C GLN A 403 -9.54 -18.11 2.02
N VAL A 404 -8.27 -18.04 1.62
CA VAL A 404 -7.35 -19.17 1.77
C VAL A 404 -6.69 -19.25 3.15
N SER A 405 -6.66 -18.13 3.89
CA SER A 405 -5.99 -18.06 5.19
C SER A 405 -6.72 -18.90 6.24
N ASP A 406 -5.95 -19.68 6.98
CA ASP A 406 -6.46 -20.52 8.06
C ASP A 406 -6.92 -19.67 9.26
N PRO A 407 -8.20 -19.71 9.68
CA PRO A 407 -8.67 -18.99 10.86
C PRO A 407 -7.94 -19.37 12.16
N LEU A 408 -7.34 -20.58 12.24
CA LEU A 408 -6.56 -21.03 13.40
C LEU A 408 -5.30 -20.19 13.64
N ILE A 409 -4.66 -19.71 12.58
CA ILE A 409 -3.50 -18.81 12.63
C ILE A 409 -3.71 -17.63 11.71
N GLY A 410 -4.93 -17.09 11.77
CA GLY A 410 -5.42 -16.11 10.81
C GLY A 410 -4.59 -14.84 10.76
N GLY A 411 -4.11 -14.34 11.90
CA GLY A 411 -3.30 -13.11 11.93
C GLY A 411 -1.95 -13.30 11.24
N THR A 412 -1.27 -14.40 11.54
CA THR A 412 0.03 -14.80 10.99
C THR A 412 -0.07 -15.11 9.51
N TYR A 413 -1.06 -15.91 9.10
CA TYR A 413 -1.21 -16.32 7.71
C TYR A 413 -1.60 -15.12 6.82
N MET A 414 -2.59 -14.32 7.24
CA MET A 414 -2.91 -13.09 6.50
C MET A 414 -1.71 -12.16 6.41
N THR A 415 -0.99 -11.96 7.52
CA THR A 415 0.22 -11.13 7.53
C THR A 415 1.28 -11.67 6.58
N LEU A 416 1.47 -12.98 6.48
CA LEU A 416 2.40 -13.58 5.52
C LEU A 416 2.03 -13.24 4.08
N LEU A 417 0.77 -13.46 3.69
CA LEU A 417 0.30 -13.21 2.33
C LEU A 417 0.33 -11.72 1.98
N MET A 418 -0.01 -10.85 2.93
CA MET A 418 0.12 -9.40 2.78
C MET A 418 1.58 -8.96 2.67
N THR A 419 2.49 -9.59 3.41
CA THR A 419 3.93 -9.32 3.29
C THR A 419 4.45 -9.69 1.90
N LEU A 420 4.04 -10.85 1.35
CA LEU A 420 4.37 -11.25 -0.01
C LEU A 420 3.78 -10.29 -1.05
N THR A 421 2.54 -9.84 -0.86
CA THR A 421 1.89 -8.84 -1.73
C THR A 421 2.66 -7.52 -1.71
N ASN A 422 3.04 -7.03 -0.54
CA ASN A 422 3.79 -5.79 -0.38
C ASN A 422 5.18 -5.90 -1.02
N LEU A 423 5.90 -7.00 -0.79
CA LEU A 423 7.19 -7.26 -1.43
C LEU A 423 7.03 -7.25 -2.96
N GLY A 424 6.02 -7.94 -3.47
CA GLY A 424 5.65 -7.98 -4.89
C GLY A 424 5.35 -6.62 -5.51
N ASN A 425 4.92 -5.63 -4.74
CA ASN A 425 4.78 -4.24 -5.22
C ASN A 425 6.10 -3.46 -5.21
N ARG A 426 6.94 -3.67 -4.19
CA ARG A 426 8.13 -2.84 -3.93
C ARG A 426 9.30 -3.19 -4.85
N TRP A 427 9.65 -4.47 -4.98
CA TRP A 427 10.84 -4.85 -5.76
C TRP A 427 10.69 -4.51 -7.25
N PRO A 428 9.54 -4.68 -7.93
CA PRO A 428 9.42 -4.30 -9.33
C PRO A 428 9.49 -2.79 -9.52
N SER A 429 8.96 -2.01 -8.58
CA SER A 429 9.02 -0.55 -8.62
C SER A 429 10.48 -0.05 -8.57
N THR A 430 11.31 -0.64 -7.71
CA THR A 430 12.74 -0.31 -7.63
C THR A 430 13.48 -0.69 -8.92
N VAL A 431 13.17 -1.87 -9.47
CA VAL A 431 13.76 -2.34 -10.72
C VAL A 431 13.36 -1.43 -11.88
N ALA A 432 12.08 -1.06 -11.98
CA ALA A 432 11.57 -0.15 -13.00
C ALA A 432 12.30 1.20 -12.98
N LEU A 433 12.39 1.85 -11.81
CA LEU A 433 13.12 3.11 -11.65
C LEU A 433 14.59 3.04 -12.12
N TYR A 434 15.26 1.90 -11.89
CA TYR A 434 16.62 1.68 -12.38
C TYR A 434 16.67 1.54 -13.91
N PHE A 435 15.76 0.76 -14.49
CA PHE A 435 15.75 0.48 -15.93
C PHE A 435 15.37 1.68 -16.78
N VAL A 436 14.54 2.62 -16.31
CA VAL A 436 14.26 3.88 -17.01
C VAL A 436 15.56 4.58 -17.40
N LYS A 437 16.52 4.64 -16.48
CA LYS A 437 17.82 5.28 -16.72
C LYS A 437 18.67 4.49 -17.72
N VAL A 438 18.69 3.16 -17.60
CA VAL A 438 19.46 2.28 -18.50
C VAL A 438 18.91 2.30 -19.93
N LEU A 439 17.59 2.40 -20.07
CA LEU A 439 16.89 2.40 -21.36
C LEU A 439 16.76 3.79 -21.97
N THR A 440 17.22 4.85 -21.29
CA THR A 440 17.26 6.20 -21.86
C THR A 440 18.54 6.36 -22.66
N PHE A 441 18.42 6.55 -23.98
CA PHE A 441 19.55 6.71 -24.89
C PHE A 441 19.31 7.83 -25.90
N ARG A 442 20.38 8.34 -26.50
CA ARG A 442 20.31 9.34 -27.58
C ARG A 442 20.43 8.62 -28.93
N TRP A 443 19.48 8.88 -29.81
CA TRP A 443 19.47 8.35 -31.17
C TRP A 443 19.95 9.42 -32.16
N CYS A 444 20.99 9.07 -32.93
CA CYS A 444 21.59 9.91 -33.96
C CYS A 444 21.25 9.32 -35.34
N PRO A 445 20.48 10.01 -36.20
CA PRO A 445 20.03 9.49 -37.50
C PRO A 445 21.14 9.01 -38.43
N ASN A 446 22.36 9.56 -38.29
CA ASN A 446 23.44 9.36 -39.24
C ASN A 446 24.56 8.41 -38.76
N ASP A 447 24.62 8.06 -37.46
CA ASP A 447 25.67 7.20 -36.87
C ASP A 447 25.13 5.94 -36.15
N GLY A 448 23.82 5.68 -36.21
CA GLY A 448 23.19 4.50 -35.62
C GLY A 448 22.86 4.63 -34.12
N PHE A 449 22.63 3.48 -33.46
CA PHE A 449 22.01 3.36 -32.12
C PHE A 449 22.76 4.03 -30.96
N PHE A 450 24.03 4.39 -31.15
CA PHE A 450 24.82 5.08 -30.16
C PHE A 450 25.43 6.31 -30.82
N CYS A 451 25.00 7.50 -30.38
CA CYS A 451 25.78 8.71 -30.61
C CYS A 451 27.16 8.44 -30.02
N SER A 452 28.12 8.11 -30.88
CA SER A 452 29.50 7.88 -30.50
C SER A 452 30.00 9.09 -29.71
N LYS A 453 30.90 8.89 -28.74
CA LYS A 453 31.64 9.94 -28.01
C LYS A 453 32.46 10.91 -28.90
N ILE A 454 32.15 10.96 -30.20
CA ILE A 454 32.68 11.90 -31.18
C ILE A 454 32.34 13.35 -30.79
N ALA A 455 31.25 13.62 -30.06
CA ALA A 455 30.96 14.97 -29.56
C ALA A 455 32.03 15.47 -28.56
N GLU A 456 32.47 14.64 -27.61
CA GLU A 456 33.58 14.99 -26.67
C GLU A 456 34.92 15.14 -27.39
N THR A 457 35.17 14.33 -28.41
CA THR A 457 36.44 14.35 -29.16
C THR A 457 36.51 15.58 -30.08
N THR A 458 35.38 16.05 -30.60
CA THR A 458 35.29 17.24 -31.45
C THR A 458 35.38 18.52 -30.62
N ILE A 459 34.78 18.56 -29.42
CA ILE A 459 34.96 19.66 -28.45
C ILE A 459 36.41 19.76 -27.99
N ASN A 460 37.08 18.62 -27.73
CA ASN A 460 38.50 18.64 -27.37
C ASN A 460 39.42 19.05 -28.53
N LYS A 461 39.08 18.70 -29.77
CA LYS A 461 39.78 19.22 -30.97
C LYS A 461 39.55 20.72 -31.18
N LEU A 462 38.33 21.21 -30.97
CA LEU A 462 37.99 22.64 -31.07
C LEU A 462 38.67 23.46 -29.97
N ASN A 463 38.75 22.94 -28.74
CA ASN A 463 39.49 23.57 -27.64
C ASN A 463 41.01 23.59 -27.89
N GLN A 464 41.56 22.58 -28.58
CA GLN A 464 42.97 22.59 -28.99
C GLN A 464 43.26 23.62 -30.10
N THR A 465 42.32 23.87 -31.02
CA THR A 465 42.47 24.93 -32.04
C THR A 465 42.23 26.34 -31.48
N ASN A 466 41.38 26.49 -30.46
CA ASN A 466 41.08 27.79 -29.84
C ASN A 466 42.15 28.29 -28.85
N LEU A 467 43.17 27.48 -28.55
CA LEU A 467 44.36 27.93 -27.82
C LEU A 467 45.28 28.87 -28.64
N SER A 468 44.88 29.23 -29.87
CA SER A 468 45.60 30.18 -30.73
C SER A 468 44.88 31.51 -30.96
N ILE A 469 43.74 31.76 -30.30
CA ILE A 469 43.02 33.04 -30.40
C ILE A 469 43.32 33.90 -29.16
N ASN A 470 43.95 35.04 -29.43
CA ASN A 470 44.50 35.99 -28.47
C ASN A 470 43.63 36.28 -27.23
N SER A 471 44.30 36.20 -26.09
CA SER A 471 43.84 36.51 -24.73
C SER A 471 43.65 38.02 -24.48
N SER A 472 42.70 38.66 -25.16
CA SER A 472 42.38 40.07 -24.88
C SER A 472 40.89 40.44 -24.93
N ALA A 473 39.96 39.47 -24.98
CA ALA A 473 38.51 39.78 -25.01
C ALA A 473 37.64 38.77 -24.23
N LEU A 474 38.05 38.37 -23.02
CA LEU A 474 37.26 37.49 -22.15
C LEU A 474 37.20 38.06 -20.73
N ASN A 475 36.40 39.11 -20.58
CA ASN A 475 35.88 39.56 -19.29
C ASN A 475 34.52 40.22 -19.52
N GLN A 476 33.49 39.40 -19.77
CA GLN A 476 32.10 39.67 -19.38
C GLN A 476 31.16 38.53 -19.82
N SER A 477 30.36 38.06 -18.85
CA SER A 477 29.05 37.39 -18.97
C SER A 477 28.95 35.93 -19.47
N ASN A 478 28.23 35.13 -18.67
CA ASN A 478 27.35 34.00 -19.00
C ASN A 478 27.74 33.16 -20.23
N THR A 479 28.68 32.23 -20.05
CA THR A 479 29.23 31.41 -21.13
C THR A 479 28.65 29.99 -21.24
N SER A 480 27.67 29.56 -20.43
CA SER A 480 27.04 28.25 -20.67
C SER A 480 25.95 28.32 -21.74
N GLU A 481 25.07 29.32 -21.70
CA GLU A 481 23.95 29.43 -22.66
C GLU A 481 24.37 29.96 -24.04
N THR A 482 25.38 30.83 -24.11
CA THR A 482 25.87 31.41 -25.37
C THR A 482 26.72 30.44 -26.19
N ILE A 483 27.43 29.51 -25.54
CA ILE A 483 28.21 28.48 -26.23
C ILE A 483 27.28 27.42 -26.87
N ASP A 484 26.22 27.00 -26.17
CA ASP A 484 25.21 26.09 -26.73
C ASP A 484 24.46 26.71 -27.93
N GLN A 485 24.23 28.02 -27.89
CA GLN A 485 23.58 28.75 -28.98
C GLN A 485 24.49 28.94 -30.21
N TYR A 486 25.80 29.05 -30.00
CA TYR A 486 26.81 29.17 -31.08
C TYR A 486 27.20 27.81 -31.69
N LEU A 487 27.21 26.74 -30.89
CA LEU A 487 27.39 25.36 -31.38
C LEU A 487 26.21 24.92 -32.27
N ASN A 488 24.98 25.34 -31.95
CA ASN A 488 23.79 25.04 -32.73
C ASN A 488 23.70 25.77 -34.09
N SER A 489 24.43 26.88 -34.29
CA SER A 489 24.41 27.64 -35.54
C SER A 489 25.47 27.21 -36.55
N THR A 490 26.52 26.50 -36.11
CA THR A 490 27.73 26.27 -36.93
C THR A 490 27.88 24.82 -37.43
N ILE A 491 27.14 23.85 -36.87
CA ILE A 491 27.20 22.43 -37.27
C ILE A 491 25.79 21.93 -37.65
N PRO A 492 25.47 21.67 -38.93
CA PRO A 492 24.13 21.24 -39.37
C PRO A 492 23.76 19.77 -39.04
N PHE A 493 24.41 19.13 -38.07
CA PHE A 493 24.42 17.67 -37.91
C PHE A 493 24.80 17.38 -36.45
N VAL A 494 23.91 17.09 -35.49
CA VAL A 494 22.86 16.08 -35.44
C VAL A 494 21.81 16.58 -34.45
N LYS A 495 20.52 16.58 -34.82
CA LYS A 495 19.45 16.78 -33.83
C LYS A 495 19.30 15.47 -33.05
N ASP A 496 20.10 15.29 -32.00
CA ASP A 496 20.02 14.14 -31.10
C ASP A 496 18.56 13.98 -30.66
N GLN A 497 17.92 12.87 -31.02
CA GLN A 497 16.61 12.55 -30.46
C GLN A 497 16.83 11.75 -29.18
N LEU A 498 16.49 12.35 -28.04
CA LEU A 498 16.48 11.64 -26.77
C LEU A 498 15.30 10.66 -26.75
N VAL A 499 15.59 9.36 -26.71
CA VAL A 499 14.59 8.33 -26.48
C VAL A 499 14.48 8.14 -24.97
N ASP A 500 13.36 8.57 -24.40
CA ASP A 500 13.09 8.40 -22.96
C ASP A 500 12.79 6.93 -22.66
N GLY A 501 13.62 6.33 -21.80
CA GLY A 501 13.51 4.94 -21.41
C GLY A 501 12.17 4.57 -20.78
N TYR A 502 11.44 5.54 -20.23
CA TYR A 502 10.08 5.34 -19.71
C TYR A 502 9.12 4.74 -20.74
N TYR A 503 9.11 5.25 -21.98
CA TYR A 503 8.20 4.75 -23.01
C TYR A 503 8.62 3.38 -23.52
N VAL A 504 9.93 3.15 -23.67
CA VAL A 504 10.50 1.85 -24.04
C VAL A 504 10.12 0.80 -23.00
N GLU A 505 10.28 1.15 -21.73
CA GLU A 505 9.98 0.27 -20.61
C GLU A 505 8.48 -0.03 -20.47
N ILE A 506 7.58 0.92 -20.76
CA ILE A 506 6.14 0.66 -20.80
C ILE A 506 5.79 -0.38 -21.87
N VAL A 507 6.39 -0.28 -23.07
CA VAL A 507 6.18 -1.26 -24.14
C VAL A 507 6.71 -2.63 -23.74
N ILE A 508 7.92 -2.70 -23.17
CA ILE A 508 8.50 -3.95 -22.64
C ILE A 508 7.59 -4.54 -21.55
N SER A 509 7.08 -3.70 -20.65
CA SER A 509 6.21 -4.11 -19.55
C SER A 509 4.88 -4.69 -20.05
N LEU A 510 4.31 -4.16 -21.13
CA LEU A 510 3.14 -4.77 -21.79
C LEU A 510 3.46 -6.17 -22.29
N PHE A 511 4.57 -6.37 -23.01
CA PHE A 511 4.95 -7.69 -23.50
C PHE A 511 5.18 -8.69 -22.36
N ILE A 512 5.89 -8.27 -21.31
CA ILE A 512 6.08 -9.05 -20.09
C ILE A 512 4.72 -9.42 -19.49
N GLY A 513 3.79 -8.47 -19.41
CA GLY A 513 2.44 -8.69 -18.89
C GLY A 513 1.62 -9.69 -19.70
N ILE A 514 1.66 -9.59 -21.03
CA ILE A 514 0.97 -10.55 -21.92
C ILE A 514 1.55 -11.96 -21.74
N ILE A 515 2.89 -12.09 -21.75
CA ILE A 515 3.56 -13.36 -21.52
C ILE A 515 3.18 -13.91 -20.13
N TRP A 516 3.19 -13.06 -19.10
CA TRP A 516 2.84 -13.44 -17.74
C TRP A 516 1.42 -13.99 -17.62
N ILE A 517 0.43 -13.33 -18.25
CA ILE A 517 -0.97 -13.78 -18.30
C ILE A 517 -1.08 -15.18 -18.92
N LEU A 518 -0.35 -15.42 -20.02
CA LEU A 518 -0.38 -16.71 -20.72
C LEU A 518 0.23 -17.82 -19.86
N LEU A 519 1.37 -17.56 -19.23
CA LEU A 519 2.07 -18.53 -18.38
C LEU A 519 1.28 -18.87 -17.11
N ILE A 520 0.65 -17.87 -16.49
CA ILE A 520 0.01 -18.04 -15.18
C ILE A 520 -1.44 -18.55 -15.28
N HIS A 521 -2.02 -18.62 -16.49
CA HIS A 521 -3.42 -19.02 -16.71
C HIS A 521 -3.76 -20.36 -16.03
N SER A 522 -2.95 -21.39 -16.29
CA SER A 522 -3.12 -22.73 -15.72
C SER A 522 -2.96 -22.71 -14.20
N THR A 523 -1.99 -21.94 -13.69
CA THR A 523 -1.74 -21.78 -12.27
C THR A 523 -2.91 -21.12 -11.56
N ILE A 524 -3.49 -20.06 -12.11
CA ILE A 524 -4.65 -19.38 -11.53
C ILE A 524 -5.86 -20.31 -11.44
N LYS A 525 -6.17 -21.04 -12.52
CA LYS A 525 -7.24 -22.04 -12.51
C LYS A 525 -7.00 -23.12 -11.46
N TRP A 526 -5.77 -23.62 -11.38
CA TRP A 526 -5.38 -24.62 -10.40
C TRP A 526 -5.54 -24.11 -8.97
N LEU A 527 -5.02 -22.92 -8.66
CA LEU A 527 -5.12 -22.29 -7.33
C LEU A 527 -6.58 -22.08 -6.90
N GLN A 528 -7.44 -21.60 -7.80
CA GLN A 528 -8.86 -21.39 -7.52
C GLN A 528 -9.61 -22.72 -7.26
N SER A 529 -9.19 -23.81 -7.93
CA SER A 529 -9.82 -25.13 -7.78
C SER A 529 -9.39 -25.90 -6.52
N GLN A 530 -8.35 -25.43 -5.80
CA GLN A 530 -7.84 -26.15 -4.65
C GLN A 530 -8.82 -26.12 -3.47
N PRO A 531 -9.10 -27.27 -2.83
CA PRO A 531 -9.90 -27.29 -1.61
C PRO A 531 -9.18 -26.56 -0.47
N SER A 532 -9.92 -26.07 0.51
CA SER A 532 -9.38 -25.36 1.67
C SER A 532 -8.33 -26.17 2.46
N THR A 533 -8.39 -27.50 2.40
CA THR A 533 -7.39 -28.41 2.99
C THR A 533 -6.00 -28.29 2.35
N SER A 534 -5.90 -27.96 1.06
CA SER A 534 -4.61 -27.75 0.38
C SER A 534 -3.88 -26.49 0.85
N TRP A 535 -4.56 -25.61 1.57
CA TRP A 535 -4.04 -24.35 2.10
C TRP A 535 -3.72 -24.43 3.60
N ARG A 536 -4.10 -25.52 4.27
CA ARG A 536 -4.00 -25.64 5.73
C ARG A 536 -3.01 -26.73 6.13
N CYS A 537 -2.24 -26.46 7.17
CA CYS A 537 -1.38 -27.48 7.77
C CYS A 537 -2.23 -28.38 8.68
N LYS A 538 -2.14 -29.70 8.51
CA LYS A 538 -2.70 -30.63 9.51
C LYS A 538 -1.88 -30.54 10.79
N VAL A 539 -2.51 -30.12 11.89
CA VAL A 539 -1.91 -30.20 13.22
C VAL A 539 -1.77 -31.69 13.56
N LYS A 540 -0.55 -32.17 13.82
CA LYS A 540 -0.36 -33.53 14.32
C LYS A 540 -0.90 -33.57 15.75
N ASN A 541 -2.04 -34.24 15.95
CA ASN A 541 -2.51 -34.53 17.29
C ASN A 541 -1.49 -35.41 18.01
N LYS A 542 -1.01 -34.96 19.17
CA LYS A 542 -0.11 -35.75 20.04
C LYS A 542 -0.72 -37.08 20.52
N SER A 543 -2.00 -37.34 20.25
CA SER A 543 -2.71 -38.57 20.62
C SER A 543 -2.45 -39.76 19.69
N ASP A 544 -1.88 -39.57 18.50
CA ASP A 544 -1.53 -40.69 17.59
C ASP A 544 -0.20 -41.37 17.97
N GLY A 545 0.34 -41.07 19.16
CA GLY A 545 1.55 -41.69 19.70
C GLY A 545 1.31 -42.90 20.61
N THR A 546 0.09 -43.41 20.73
CA THR A 546 -0.19 -44.58 21.57
C THR A 546 -0.82 -45.73 20.79
N LYS A 547 -0.05 -46.82 20.69
CA LYS A 547 -0.38 -48.18 20.18
C LYS A 547 -0.18 -48.33 18.65
N LEU A 548 0.66 -49.21 18.13
CA LEU A 548 1.24 -50.48 18.62
C LEU A 548 2.70 -50.61 18.20
#